data_AF-A0A3D5ZRL0-F1
#
_entry.id   AF-A0A3D5ZRL0-F1
#
_cell.length_a   1.000
_cell.length_b   1.000
_cell.length_c   1.000
_cell.angle_alpha   90.00
_cell.angle_beta   90.00
_cell.angle_gamma   90.00
#
_symmetry.space_group_name_H-M   'P 1'
#
loop_
_entity.id
_entity.type
_entity.pdbx_description
1 polymer ?
#
loop_
_entity_poly.entity_id
_entity_poly.type
_entity_poly.pdbx_seq_one_letter_code
_entity_poly.pdbx_strand_id
1 'polypeptide(L)'
;FFCYPISQTADITAFKATTVPAGEDQKPMIEQAREIVHKFNEVYGETLVEPDIVLPTNKACLRLPGIDGKAKMSKSLGNCIYLSDEPDVIKTKVMSMFTD
;
A
#
# COMPACT_ATOMS: atom_id res chain seq x y z
N PHE A 1 -0.08 -2.26 16.59
CA PHE A 1 -1.36 -1.78 16.03
C PHE A 1 -1.86 -0.51 16.69
N PHE A 2 -1.98 -0.42 18.02
CA PHE A 2 -2.55 0.77 18.69
C PHE A 2 -1.84 2.10 18.35
N CYS A 3 -0.51 2.17 18.44
CA CYS A 3 0.24 3.40 18.16
C CYS A 3 0.75 3.53 16.71
N TYR A 4 0.50 2.54 15.86
CA TYR A 4 1.06 2.51 14.50
C TYR A 4 0.60 3.70 13.64
N PRO A 5 -0.69 4.09 13.64
CA PRO A 5 -1.13 5.24 12.86
C PRO A 5 -0.51 6.56 13.31
N ILE A 6 -0.20 6.69 14.59
CA ILE A 6 0.49 7.87 15.13
C ILE A 6 1.92 7.94 14.60
N SER A 7 2.65 6.82 14.66
CA SER A 7 4.01 6.74 14.09
C SER A 7 4.00 7.03 12.59
N GLN A 8 3.07 6.44 11.84
CA GLN A 8 2.92 6.69 10.40
C GLN A 8 2.62 8.16 10.10
N THR A 9 1.76 8.81 10.89
CA THR A 9 1.46 10.23 10.74
C THR A 9 2.69 11.09 11.02
N ALA A 10 3.49 10.74 12.04
CA ALA A 10 4.76 11.41 12.33
C ALA A 10 5.74 11.29 11.15
N ASP A 11 5.88 10.10 10.56
CA ASP A 11 6.75 9.88 9.40
C ASP A 11 6.31 10.71 8.19
N ILE A 12 5.01 10.77 7.90
CA ILE A 12 4.47 11.56 6.77
C ILE A 12 4.73 13.06 6.99
N THR A 13 4.41 13.56 8.19
CA THR A 13 4.44 15.00 8.49
C THR A 13 5.84 15.53 8.73
N ALA A 14 6.77 14.71 9.24
CA ALA A 14 8.17 15.09 9.43
C ALA A 14 8.84 15.55 8.14
N PHE A 15 8.45 14.99 7.00
CA PHE A 15 8.97 15.35 5.68
C PHE A 15 8.02 16.23 4.87
N LYS A 16 6.93 16.73 5.48
CA LYS A 16 5.92 17.58 4.82
C LYS A 16 5.39 16.96 3.53
N ALA A 17 5.18 15.64 3.53
CA ALA A 17 4.65 14.95 2.36
C ALA A 17 3.22 15.43 2.08
N THR A 18 2.99 15.94 0.87
CA THR A 18 1.65 16.31 0.39
C THR A 18 0.85 15.08 -0.05
N THR A 19 1.54 13.96 -0.29
CA THR A 19 0.95 12.82 -0.97
C THR A 19 1.62 11.52 -0.57
N VAL A 20 0.83 10.46 -0.35
CA VAL A 20 1.30 9.16 0.09
C VAL A 20 0.75 8.06 -0.84
N PRO A 21 1.61 7.38 -1.63
CA PRO A 21 1.19 6.25 -2.43
C PRO A 21 0.90 5.05 -1.53
N ALA A 22 -0.35 4.56 -1.55
CA ALA A 22 -0.76 3.44 -0.70
C ALA A 22 -1.85 2.59 -1.37
N GLY A 23 -2.08 1.39 -0.83
CA GLY A 23 -3.21 0.55 -1.23
C GLY A 23 -4.54 1.09 -0.69
N GLU A 24 -5.65 0.67 -1.31
CA GLU A 24 -7.01 1.05 -0.85
C GLU A 24 -7.26 0.66 0.61
N ASP A 25 -6.65 -0.44 1.07
CA ASP A 25 -6.71 -0.91 2.45
C ASP A 25 -6.08 0.06 3.47
N GLN A 26 -5.18 0.94 3.02
CA GLN A 26 -4.52 1.93 3.86
C GLN A 26 -5.26 3.28 3.91
N LYS A 27 -6.33 3.46 3.13
CA LYS A 27 -7.11 4.70 3.12
C LYS A 27 -7.52 5.16 4.53
N PRO A 28 -8.06 4.29 5.42
CA PRO A 28 -8.44 4.72 6.77
C PRO A 28 -7.27 5.28 7.59
N MET A 29 -6.04 4.82 7.35
CA MET A 29 -4.85 5.32 8.06
C MET A 29 -4.47 6.72 7.57
N ILE A 30 -4.62 7.01 6.27
CA ILE A 30 -4.39 8.34 5.71
C ILE A 30 -5.46 9.33 6.19
N GLU A 31 -6.73 8.91 6.26
CA GLU A 31 -7.79 9.76 6.85
C GLU A 31 -7.47 10.12 8.31
N GLN A 32 -6.98 9.15 9.09
CA GLN A 32 -6.56 9.41 10.47
C GLN A 32 -5.38 10.39 10.54
N ALA A 33 -4.41 10.31 9.62
CA ALA A 33 -3.31 11.26 9.54
C ALA A 33 -3.80 12.69 9.24
N ARG A 34 -4.79 12.84 8.35
CA ARG A 34 -5.42 14.14 8.03
C ARG A 34 -6.11 14.73 9.24
N GLU A 35 -6.89 13.95 9.98
CA GLU A 35 -7.55 14.39 11.22
C GLU A 35 -6.55 14.86 12.28
N ILE A 36 -5.43 14.14 12.44
CA ILE A 36 -4.35 14.53 13.37
C ILE A 36 -3.71 15.85 12.92
N VAL A 37 -3.39 15.99 11.64
CA VAL A 37 -2.83 17.23 11.06
C VAL A 37 -3.78 18.40 11.26
N HIS A 38 -5.05 18.22 10.92
CA HIS A 38 -6.08 19.24 11.11
C HIS A 38 -6.14 19.67 12.59
N LYS A 39 -6.21 18.71 13.52
CA LYS A 39 -6.30 19.04 14.95
C LYS A 39 -5.05 19.72 15.48
N PHE A 40 -3.88 19.30 15.03
CA PHE A 40 -2.62 19.95 15.38
C PHE A 40 -2.59 21.39 14.90
N ASN A 41 -2.99 21.63 13.65
CA ASN A 41 -3.01 22.96 13.05
C ASN A 41 -4.06 23.88 13.69
N GLU A 42 -5.19 23.35 14.16
CA GLU A 42 -6.19 24.10 14.92
C GLU A 42 -5.63 24.63 16.26
N VAL A 43 -4.79 23.83 16.94
CA VAL A 43 -4.24 24.16 18.26
C VAL A 43 -2.99 25.05 18.16
N TYR A 44 -2.13 24.81 17.18
CA TYR A 44 -0.80 25.42 17.09
C TYR A 44 -0.62 26.38 15.90
N GLY A 45 -1.65 26.54 15.06
CA GLY A 45 -1.56 27.25 13.79
C GLY A 45 -1.05 26.37 12.65
N GLU A 46 -1.09 26.88 11.42
CA GLU A 46 -0.70 26.15 10.20
C GLU A 46 0.76 25.67 10.25
N THR A 47 0.98 24.42 10.68
CA THR A 47 2.30 23.88 11.01
C THR A 47 2.62 22.62 10.20
N LEU A 48 1.67 21.70 10.13
CA LEU A 48 1.81 20.41 9.44
C LEU A 48 1.08 20.44 8.10
N VAL A 49 1.60 19.68 7.14
CA VAL A 49 1.02 19.53 5.80
C VAL A 49 0.07 18.35 5.79
N GLU A 50 -1.14 18.56 5.27
CA GLU A 50 -2.15 17.53 5.14
C GLU A 50 -1.82 16.62 3.93
N PRO A 51 -1.73 15.29 4.13
CA PRO A 51 -1.42 14.36 3.05
C PRO A 51 -2.69 13.90 2.31
N ASP A 52 -2.57 13.74 0.99
CA ASP A 52 -3.53 13.02 0.15
C ASP A 52 -3.05 11.58 -0.14
N ILE A 53 -3.99 10.63 -0.25
CA ILE A 53 -3.65 9.29 -0.72
C ILE A 53 -3.54 9.27 -2.24
N VAL A 54 -2.49 8.65 -2.77
CA VAL A 54 -2.41 8.30 -4.20
C VAL A 54 -2.68 6.82 -4.37
N LEU A 55 -3.76 6.54 -5.10
CA LEU A 55 -4.12 5.21 -5.53
C LEU A 55 -3.61 4.97 -6.97
N PRO A 56 -3.17 3.74 -7.29
CA PRO A 56 -2.79 3.39 -8.66
C PRO A 56 -3.95 3.61 -9.63
N THR A 57 -3.70 4.29 -10.76
CA THR A 57 -4.70 4.54 -11.81
C THR A 57 -5.02 3.28 -12.63
N ASN A 58 -4.08 2.35 -12.71
CA ASN A 58 -4.25 1.09 -13.43
C ASN A 58 -4.89 0.02 -12.54
N LYS A 59 -6.10 -0.42 -12.91
CA LYS A 59 -6.83 -1.48 -12.18
C LYS A 59 -6.04 -2.80 -12.07
N ALA A 60 -5.19 -3.13 -13.03
CA ALA A 60 -4.32 -4.31 -12.95
C ALA A 60 -3.28 -4.20 -11.83
N CYS A 61 -2.83 -2.98 -11.50
CA CYS A 61 -1.90 -2.73 -10.39
C CYS A 61 -2.58 -2.82 -9.01
N LEU A 62 -3.91 -2.67 -8.93
CA LEU A 62 -4.65 -2.80 -7.68
C LEU A 62 -4.65 -4.26 -7.19
N ARG A 63 -4.74 -5.22 -8.12
CA ARG A 63 -4.92 -6.64 -7.79
C ARG A 63 -4.38 -7.58 -8.87
N LEU A 64 -3.07 -7.84 -8.82
CA LEU A 64 -2.46 -8.91 -9.62
C LEU A 64 -2.89 -10.28 -9.08
N PRO A 65 -3.46 -11.17 -9.90
CA PRO A 65 -3.80 -12.53 -9.47
C PRO A 65 -2.54 -13.34 -9.19
N GLY A 66 -2.62 -14.23 -8.20
CA GLY A 66 -1.60 -15.26 -8.01
C GLY A 66 -1.65 -16.32 -9.10
N ILE A 67 -0.63 -17.17 -9.14
CA ILE A 67 -0.57 -18.31 -10.09
C ILE A 67 -1.77 -19.28 -9.95
N ASP A 68 -2.45 -19.26 -8.80
CA ASP A 68 -3.62 -20.07 -8.47
C ASP A 68 -4.94 -19.50 -9.01
N GLY A 69 -4.96 -18.27 -9.55
CA GLY A 69 -6.13 -17.62 -10.15
C GLY A 69 -7.25 -17.23 -9.17
N LYS A 70 -7.15 -17.59 -7.89
CA LYS A 70 -8.21 -17.39 -6.89
C LYS A 70 -8.04 -16.10 -6.09
N ALA A 71 -6.82 -15.86 -5.59
CA ALA A 71 -6.53 -14.77 -4.68
C ALA A 71 -5.56 -13.76 -5.31
N LYS A 72 -5.43 -12.59 -4.66
CA LYS A 72 -4.35 -11.65 -4.95
C LYS A 72 -3.02 -12.36 -4.70
N MET A 73 -2.03 -12.09 -5.54
CA MET A 73 -0.66 -12.55 -5.33
C MET A 73 -0.16 -12.09 -3.94
N SER A 74 0.27 -13.03 -3.10
CA SER A 74 0.73 -12.77 -1.74
C SER A 74 1.86 -13.73 -1.36
N LYS A 75 2.89 -13.17 -0.72
CA LYS A 75 4.01 -13.96 -0.17
C LYS A 75 3.52 -15.05 0.78
N SER A 76 2.49 -14.76 1.58
CA SER A 76 1.91 -15.70 2.54
C SER A 76 1.13 -16.85 1.91
N LEU A 77 0.60 -16.66 0.70
CA LEU A 77 -0.16 -17.68 -0.01
C LEU A 77 0.73 -18.56 -0.91
N GLY A 78 2.02 -18.23 -1.03
CA GLY A 78 2.95 -18.98 -1.88
C GLY A 78 2.62 -18.91 -3.38
N ASN A 79 1.71 -18.02 -3.79
CA ASN A 79 1.20 -17.92 -5.16
C ASN A 79 1.93 -16.84 -5.99
N CYS A 80 3.16 -16.50 -5.60
CA CYS A 80 3.98 -15.45 -6.25
C CYS A 80 4.98 -15.99 -7.27
N ILE A 81 5.17 -15.20 -8.33
CA ILE A 81 6.39 -15.22 -9.15
C ILE A 81 7.27 -14.07 -8.63
N TYR A 82 8.45 -14.38 -8.12
CA TYR A 82 9.36 -13.38 -7.56
C TYR A 82 10.25 -12.81 -8.67
N LEU A 83 10.63 -11.54 -8.54
CA LEU A 83 11.55 -10.88 -9.46
C LEU A 83 12.95 -11.50 -9.47
N SER A 84 13.30 -12.21 -8.39
CA SER A 84 14.59 -12.89 -8.19
C SER A 84 14.51 -14.41 -8.42
N ASP A 85 13.39 -14.92 -8.96
CA ASP A 85 13.31 -16.35 -9.30
C ASP A 85 14.22 -16.65 -10.50
N GLU A 86 14.86 -17.82 -10.48
CA GLU A 86 15.64 -18.30 -11.63
C GLU A 86 14.73 -18.55 -12.86
N PRO A 87 15.24 -18.41 -14.10
CA PRO A 87 14.44 -18.55 -15.32
C PRO A 87 13.62 -19.84 -15.39
N ASP A 88 14.19 -20.96 -14.96
CA ASP A 88 13.51 -22.27 -14.96
C ASP A 88 12.35 -22.34 -13.95
N VAL A 89 12.50 -21.66 -12.80
CA VAL A 89 11.45 -21.56 -11.78
C VAL A 89 10.31 -20.67 -12.28
N ILE A 90 10.64 -19.54 -12.91
CA ILE A 90 9.65 -18.66 -13.53
C ILE A 90 8.85 -19.44 -14.58
N LYS A 91 9.55 -20.14 -15.49
CA LYS A 91 8.91 -20.95 -16.54
C LYS A 91 7.96 -21.98 -15.94
N THR A 92 8.38 -22.68 -14.89
CA THR A 92 7.54 -23.66 -14.20
C THR A 92 6.29 -23.01 -13.62
N LYS A 93 6.42 -21.88 -12.91
CA LYS A 93 5.30 -21.16 -12.30
C LYS A 93 4.32 -20.61 -13.34
N VAL A 94 4.82 -20.06 -14.44
CA VAL A 94 4.00 -19.55 -15.55
C VAL A 94 3.21 -20.69 -16.21
N MET A 95 3.87 -21.83 -16.48
CA MET A 95 3.21 -22.99 -17.08
C MET A 95 2.19 -23.66 -16.15
N SER A 96 2.30 -23.47 -14.83
CA SER A 96 1.33 -23.95 -13.85
C SER A 96 0.19 -22.98 -13.55
N MET A 97 0.13 -21.83 -14.23
CA MET A 97 -0.92 -20.84 -13.98
C MET A 97 -2.29 -21.44 -14.28
N PHE A 98 -3.25 -21.17 -13.39
CA PHE A 98 -4.63 -21.58 -13.57
C PHE A 98 -5.22 -20.95 -14.85
N THR A 99 -5.75 -21.80 -15.73
CA THR A 99 -6.56 -21.43 -16.90
C THR A 99 -7.94 -22.08 -16.76
N ASP A 100 -8.94 -21.51 -17.43
CA ASP A 100 -10.30 -22.05 -17.53
C ASP A 100 -10.40 -23.32 -18.39
#